data_AF-A0A2E8LCI0-F1
#
_entry.id   AF-A0A2E8LCI0-F1
#
_cell.length_a   1.000
_cell.length_b   1.000
_cell.length_c   1.000
_cell.angle_alpha   90.00
_cell.angle_beta   90.00
_cell.angle_gamma   90.00
#
_symmetry.space_group_name_H-M   'P 1'
#
loop_
_entity.id
_entity.type
_entity.pdbx_description
1 polymer ?
#
loop_
_entity_poly.entity_id
_entity_poly.type
_entity_poly.pdbx_seq_one_letter_code
_entity_poly.pdbx_strand_id
1 'polypeptide(L)'
;MNDDKLEWVFASGDNQQLADRYDRWSTQCDADHDGWEWIGPAKAVELPLALGKMSTVLDAGCGTGRVGVELAATGWDGTLVGADLSTGMLAVAAETAHCERLVQASLTELPLEDGWVDEVIATGVFTHCHVGPKAFSEVLRAVRSGGWAAITCRNEFWAEPEPAAADQEAAGR
;
A
#
# COMPACT_ATOMS: atom_id res chain seq x y z
N MET A 1 -0.79 -18.21 -2.60
CA MET A 1 -0.65 -17.91 -1.16
C MET A 1 -1.74 -18.64 -0.40
N ASN A 2 -1.43 -19.22 0.76
CA ASN A 2 -2.43 -19.90 1.60
C ASN A 2 -3.25 -18.82 2.33
N ASP A 3 -4.54 -18.66 1.99
CA ASP A 3 -5.42 -17.59 2.53
C ASP A 3 -5.37 -17.48 4.06
N ASP A 4 -5.18 -18.61 4.74
CA ASP A 4 -5.00 -18.70 6.19
C ASP A 4 -3.91 -17.75 6.77
N LYS A 5 -2.84 -17.48 6.00
CA LYS A 5 -1.74 -16.62 6.45
C LYS A 5 -2.08 -15.13 6.36
N LEU A 6 -2.80 -14.72 5.32
CA LEU A 6 -3.31 -13.35 5.19
C LEU A 6 -4.31 -13.07 6.30
N GLU A 7 -5.26 -13.99 6.51
CA GLU A 7 -6.22 -13.90 7.60
C GLU A 7 -5.53 -13.80 8.97
N TRP A 8 -4.43 -14.53 9.16
CA TRP A 8 -3.62 -14.42 10.38
C TRP A 8 -2.96 -13.05 10.54
N VAL A 9 -2.44 -12.41 9.49
CA VAL A 9 -1.92 -11.03 9.62
C VAL A 9 -3.06 -10.04 9.87
N PHE A 10 -4.20 -10.22 9.19
CA PHE A 10 -5.40 -9.40 9.32
C PHE A 10 -6.10 -9.50 10.66
N ALA A 11 -5.94 -10.60 11.41
CA ALA A 11 -6.47 -10.75 12.75
C ALA A 11 -5.70 -9.97 13.84
N SER A 12 -4.96 -8.92 13.47
CA SER A 12 -4.16 -8.11 14.41
C SER A 12 -5.04 -7.10 15.13
N GLY A 13 -4.92 -7.03 16.46
CA GLY A 13 -5.71 -6.13 17.30
C GLY A 13 -5.13 -4.72 17.47
N ASP A 14 -3.85 -4.51 17.18
CA ASP A 14 -3.16 -3.22 17.29
C ASP A 14 -1.94 -3.12 16.35
N ASN A 15 -1.36 -1.92 16.27
CA ASN A 15 -0.22 -1.62 15.41
C ASN A 15 1.06 -2.38 15.78
N GLN A 16 1.30 -2.66 17.07
CA GLN A 16 2.48 -3.39 17.51
C GLN A 16 2.39 -4.87 17.07
N GLN A 17 1.22 -5.47 17.30
CA GLN A 17 0.92 -6.83 16.87
C GLN A 17 0.97 -6.94 15.34
N LEU A 18 0.50 -5.92 14.62
CA LEU A 18 0.61 -5.89 13.17
C LEU A 18 2.06 -5.86 12.68
N ALA A 19 2.89 -4.98 13.26
CA ALA A 19 4.30 -4.88 12.94
C ALA A 19 5.03 -6.21 13.19
N ASP A 20 4.79 -6.84 14.35
CA ASP A 20 5.39 -8.12 14.73
C ASP A 20 4.99 -9.26 13.76
N ARG A 21 3.74 -9.25 13.25
CA ARG A 21 3.26 -10.26 12.29
C ARG A 21 3.88 -10.05 10.90
N TYR A 22 4.02 -8.81 10.44
CA TYR A 22 4.74 -8.50 9.21
C TYR A 22 6.24 -8.78 9.32
N ASP A 23 6.89 -8.47 10.46
CA ASP A 23 8.29 -8.79 10.71
C ASP A 23 8.56 -10.30 10.60
N ARG A 24 7.62 -11.14 11.06
CA ARG A 24 7.69 -12.60 10.91
C ARG A 24 7.41 -13.10 9.51
N TRP A 25 6.68 -12.33 8.69
CA TRP A 25 6.35 -12.68 7.32
C TRP A 25 7.40 -12.19 6.31
N SER A 26 8.16 -11.13 6.65
CA SER A 26 9.17 -10.49 5.79
C SER A 26 10.13 -11.47 5.08
N THR A 27 10.48 -12.58 5.73
CA THR A 27 11.38 -13.62 5.19
C THR A 27 10.77 -14.53 4.12
N GLN A 28 9.46 -14.46 3.85
CA GLN A 28 8.75 -15.31 2.89
C GLN A 28 7.84 -14.53 1.91
N CYS A 29 7.75 -13.21 2.03
CA CYS A 29 6.85 -12.40 1.22
C CYS A 29 7.15 -12.58 -0.27
N ASP A 30 8.40 -12.41 -0.72
CA ASP A 30 8.69 -12.41 -2.16
C ASP A 30 8.51 -13.77 -2.84
N ALA A 31 8.65 -14.89 -2.13
CA ALA A 31 8.53 -16.24 -2.69
C ALA A 31 7.08 -16.69 -2.96
N ASP A 32 6.08 -16.07 -2.32
CA ASP A 32 4.66 -16.41 -2.49
C ASP A 32 3.94 -15.54 -3.56
N HIS A 33 4.64 -14.58 -4.19
CA HIS A 33 4.06 -13.60 -5.14
C HIS A 33 4.15 -13.99 -6.63
N ASP A 34 4.80 -15.09 -7.00
CA ASP A 34 4.91 -15.53 -8.41
C ASP A 34 3.59 -16.11 -8.98
N GLY A 35 2.56 -16.30 -8.15
CA GLY A 35 1.28 -16.88 -8.57
C GLY A 35 0.13 -15.89 -8.82
N TRP A 36 0.31 -14.61 -8.45
CA TRP A 36 -0.74 -13.60 -8.56
C TRP A 36 -0.18 -12.45 -9.41
N GLU A 37 -0.88 -12.09 -10.49
CA GLU A 37 -0.58 -10.91 -11.31
C GLU A 37 -0.81 -9.64 -10.46
N TRP A 38 0.07 -9.36 -9.49
CA TRP A 38 0.01 -8.18 -8.64
C TRP A 38 0.50 -6.98 -9.44
N ILE A 39 -0.37 -6.51 -10.32
CA ILE A 39 -0.16 -5.36 -11.22
C ILE A 39 -0.23 -4.02 -10.50
N GLY A 40 -0.55 -4.00 -9.20
CA GLY A 40 -0.81 -2.79 -8.42
C GLY A 40 0.36 -1.79 -8.46
N PRO A 41 1.59 -2.20 -8.10
CA PRO A 41 2.77 -1.34 -8.20
C PRO A 41 3.02 -0.84 -9.62
N ALA A 42 3.08 -1.74 -10.61
CA ALA A 42 3.30 -1.41 -12.01
C ALA A 42 2.24 -0.41 -12.56
N LYS A 43 0.98 -0.51 -12.12
CA LYS A 43 -0.08 0.43 -12.51
C LYS A 43 -0.02 1.75 -11.75
N ALA A 44 0.32 1.72 -10.46
CA ALA A 44 0.39 2.92 -9.64
C ALA A 44 1.50 3.87 -10.11
N VAL A 45 2.61 3.34 -10.63
CA VAL A 45 3.74 4.14 -11.13
C VAL A 45 3.47 4.80 -12.50
N GLU A 46 2.42 4.41 -13.23
CA GLU A 46 2.03 5.06 -14.50
C GLU A 46 1.56 6.51 -14.27
N LEU A 47 1.01 6.83 -13.09
CA LEU A 47 0.49 8.16 -12.73
C LEU A 47 1.61 9.20 -12.47
N PRO A 48 2.61 8.93 -11.61
CA PRO A 48 3.73 9.84 -11.39
C PRO A 48 4.50 10.23 -12.66
N LEU A 49 4.63 9.31 -13.60
CA LEU A 49 5.31 9.56 -14.87
C LEU A 49 4.62 10.63 -15.72
N ALA A 50 3.34 10.91 -15.48
CA ALA A 50 2.60 11.94 -16.19
C ALA A 50 2.88 13.37 -15.67
N LEU A 51 3.50 13.53 -14.49
CA LEU A 51 3.59 14.81 -13.77
C LEU A 51 4.97 15.48 -13.88
N GLY A 52 5.99 14.77 -14.36
CA GLY A 52 7.30 15.34 -14.71
C GLY A 52 8.47 14.81 -13.86
N LYS A 53 9.70 15.20 -14.27
CA LYS A 53 10.98 14.56 -13.90
C LYS A 53 11.57 14.90 -12.51
N MET A 54 10.87 15.59 -11.63
CA MET A 54 11.46 16.05 -10.36
C MET A 54 10.43 16.10 -9.21
N SER A 55 9.57 15.08 -9.09
CA SER A 55 8.62 14.97 -7.98
C SER A 55 9.20 14.20 -6.80
N THR A 56 8.82 14.61 -5.59
CA THR A 56 9.01 13.84 -4.36
C THR A 56 7.79 12.94 -4.18
N VAL A 57 8.00 11.62 -4.21
CA VAL A 57 6.97 10.60 -4.08
C VAL A 57 7.10 9.92 -2.72
N LEU A 58 5.99 9.80 -1.99
CA LEU A 58 5.87 8.93 -0.82
C LEU A 58 5.34 7.56 -1.27
N ASP A 59 6.06 6.48 -1.01
CA ASP A 59 5.52 5.13 -1.00
C ASP A 59 5.02 4.82 0.43
N ALA A 60 3.72 5.07 0.65
CA ALA A 60 3.07 4.88 1.94
C ALA A 60 2.71 3.40 2.10
N GLY A 61 3.32 2.74 3.09
CA GLY A 61 3.28 1.29 3.29
C GLY A 61 4.16 0.56 2.28
N CYS A 62 5.42 0.97 2.18
CA CYS A 62 6.31 0.54 1.11
C CYS A 62 6.67 -0.95 1.13
N GLY A 63 6.44 -1.65 2.26
CA GLY A 63 6.75 -3.08 2.39
C GLY A 63 8.20 -3.38 2.00
N THR A 64 8.39 -4.35 1.11
CA THR A 64 9.71 -4.73 0.56
C THR A 64 10.19 -3.83 -0.59
N GLY A 65 9.53 -2.70 -0.86
CA GLY A 65 10.03 -1.69 -1.79
C GLY A 65 9.65 -1.85 -3.26
N ARG A 66 8.61 -2.63 -3.57
CA ARG A 66 8.28 -2.99 -4.96
C ARG A 66 7.97 -1.77 -5.85
N VAL A 67 7.31 -0.75 -5.31
CA VAL A 67 7.01 0.50 -6.05
C VAL A 67 8.30 1.16 -6.55
N GLY A 68 9.34 1.20 -5.73
CA GLY A 68 10.60 1.79 -6.12
C GLY A 68 11.38 0.99 -7.15
N VAL A 69 11.27 -0.34 -7.13
CA VAL A 69 11.78 -1.20 -8.22
C VAL A 69 11.10 -0.86 -9.56
N GLU A 70 9.78 -0.72 -9.56
CA GLU A 70 9.01 -0.37 -10.76
C GLU A 70 9.34 1.05 -11.26
N LEU A 71 9.43 2.03 -10.37
CA LEU A 71 9.84 3.40 -10.72
C LEU A 71 11.24 3.43 -11.35
N ALA A 72 12.21 2.74 -10.74
CA ALA A 72 13.57 2.65 -11.28
C ALA A 72 13.60 2.05 -12.70
N ALA A 73 12.77 1.03 -12.96
CA ALA A 73 12.68 0.39 -14.27
C ALA A 73 12.15 1.33 -15.38
N THR A 74 11.39 2.36 -15.01
CA THR A 74 10.85 3.35 -15.97
C THR A 74 11.84 4.45 -16.33
N GLY A 75 12.98 4.53 -15.63
CA GLY A 75 13.95 5.62 -15.76
C GLY A 75 13.49 6.92 -15.09
N TRP A 76 12.55 6.84 -14.15
CA TRP A 76 12.15 7.96 -13.31
C TRP A 76 13.33 8.42 -12.43
N ASP A 77 13.50 9.74 -12.34
CA ASP A 77 14.66 10.41 -11.74
C ASP A 77 14.27 11.38 -10.60
N GLY A 78 13.06 11.22 -10.06
CA GLY A 78 12.60 11.96 -8.88
C GLY A 78 13.12 11.37 -7.56
N THR A 79 12.54 11.81 -6.44
CA THR A 79 12.94 11.37 -5.09
C THR A 79 11.85 10.52 -4.45
N LEU A 80 12.17 9.28 -4.09
CA LEU A 80 11.28 8.32 -3.45
C LEU A 80 11.57 8.20 -1.95
N VAL A 81 10.53 8.39 -1.16
CA VAL A 81 10.53 8.15 0.28
C VAL A 81 9.61 6.99 0.60
N GLY A 82 10.14 5.92 1.18
CA GLY A 82 9.32 4.80 1.66
C GLY A 82 8.97 4.98 3.14
N ALA A 83 7.71 4.74 3.50
CA ALA A 83 7.27 4.68 4.89
C ALA A 83 6.59 3.34 5.18
N ASP A 84 7.03 2.63 6.21
CA ASP A 84 6.40 1.39 6.67
C ASP A 84 6.49 1.26 8.19
N LEU A 85 5.58 0.51 8.79
CA LEU A 85 5.57 0.27 10.23
C LEU A 85 6.58 -0.82 10.63
N SER A 86 6.81 -1.80 9.75
CA SER A 86 7.64 -2.97 9.98
C SER A 86 9.11 -2.70 9.70
N THR A 87 9.95 -2.85 10.74
CA THR A 87 11.41 -2.74 10.58
C THR A 87 11.99 -3.84 9.71
N GLY A 88 11.42 -5.05 9.75
CA GLY A 88 11.84 -6.16 8.89
C GLY A 88 11.58 -5.88 7.41
N MET A 89 10.41 -5.30 7.08
CA MET A 89 10.11 -4.88 5.72
C MET A 89 11.05 -3.78 5.24
N LEU A 90 11.31 -2.76 6.07
CA LEU A 90 12.25 -1.69 5.72
C LEU A 90 13.69 -2.19 5.54
N ALA A 91 14.11 -3.22 6.28
CA ALA A 91 15.42 -3.83 6.08
C ALA A 91 15.55 -4.46 4.68
N VAL A 92 14.49 -5.13 4.19
CA VAL A 92 14.45 -5.66 2.82
C VAL A 92 14.39 -4.52 1.81
N ALA A 93 13.52 -3.53 2.03
CA ALA A 93 13.38 -2.35 1.16
C ALA A 93 14.70 -1.57 1.02
N ALA A 94 15.55 -1.54 2.04
CA ALA A 94 16.85 -0.89 1.95
C ALA A 94 17.77 -1.52 0.89
N GLU A 95 17.54 -2.79 0.54
CA GLU A 95 18.30 -3.52 -0.46
C GLU A 95 17.69 -3.42 -1.87
N THR A 96 16.38 -3.16 -1.98
CA THR A 96 15.60 -3.29 -3.23
C THR A 96 14.92 -2.01 -3.70
N ALA A 97 14.47 -1.15 -2.79
CA ALA A 97 13.44 -0.15 -3.06
C ALA A 97 13.91 1.09 -3.84
N HIS A 98 15.21 1.24 -4.12
CA HIS A 98 15.76 2.45 -4.74
C HIS A 98 15.29 3.78 -4.08
N CYS A 99 14.87 3.75 -2.81
CA CYS A 99 14.42 4.93 -2.07
C CYS A 99 15.62 5.72 -1.57
N GLU A 100 15.57 7.05 -1.67
CA GLU A 100 16.53 7.95 -1.04
C GLU A 100 16.40 7.93 0.48
N ARG A 101 15.18 7.66 0.98
CA ARG A 101 14.91 7.59 2.42
C ARG A 101 13.86 6.55 2.74
N LEU A 102 14.13 5.77 3.77
CA LEU A 102 13.17 4.86 4.40
C LEU A 102 12.85 5.35 5.82
N VAL A 103 11.57 5.37 6.17
CA VAL A 103 11.08 5.91 7.43
C VAL A 103 10.21 4.85 8.11
N GLN A 104 10.59 4.46 9.32
CA GLN A 104 9.70 3.67 10.17
C GLN A 104 8.60 4.58 10.73
N ALA A 105 7.37 4.40 10.28
CA ALA A 105 6.24 5.24 10.70
C ALA A 105 4.90 4.51 10.60
N SER A 106 3.95 4.93 11.44
CA SER A 106 2.55 4.58 11.24
C SER A 106 1.96 5.51 10.19
N LEU A 107 1.19 4.96 9.25
CA LEU A 107 0.43 5.79 8.31
C LEU A 107 -0.69 6.59 8.97
N THR A 108 -0.98 6.36 10.26
CA THR A 108 -1.92 7.19 11.05
C THR A 108 -1.27 8.42 11.70
N GLU A 109 0.07 8.51 11.64
CA GLU A 109 0.88 9.62 12.17
C GLU A 109 2.24 9.61 11.46
N LEU A 110 2.31 10.28 10.31
CA LEU A 110 3.51 10.37 9.48
C LEU A 110 4.42 11.50 10.00
N PRO A 111 5.74 11.27 10.14
CA PRO A 111 6.70 12.30 10.55
C PRO A 111 7.07 13.22 9.36
N LEU A 112 6.07 13.70 8.64
CA LEU A 112 6.16 14.57 7.47
C LEU A 112 5.32 15.82 7.69
N GLU A 113 5.81 16.96 7.21
CA GLU A 113 5.05 18.22 7.22
C GLU A 113 3.86 18.16 6.25
N ASP A 114 2.88 19.04 6.46
CA ASP A 114 1.75 19.19 5.55
C ASP A 114 2.26 19.58 4.16
N GLY A 115 1.80 18.85 3.13
CA GLY A 115 2.20 19.12 1.75
C GLY A 115 3.68 18.93 1.44
N TRP A 116 4.38 18.09 2.20
CA TRP A 116 5.81 17.83 2.01
C TRP A 116 6.13 17.06 0.72
N VAL A 117 5.23 16.18 0.26
CA VAL A 117 5.41 15.43 -1.00
C VAL A 117 4.56 15.99 -2.14
N ASP A 118 5.06 15.82 -3.36
CA ASP A 118 4.30 16.08 -4.58
C ASP A 118 3.21 15.02 -4.79
N GLU A 119 3.52 13.78 -4.44
CA GLU A 119 2.68 12.63 -4.74
C GLU A 119 2.78 11.54 -3.68
N VAL A 120 1.73 10.74 -3.56
CA VAL A 120 1.75 9.52 -2.76
C VAL A 120 1.28 8.32 -3.57
N ILE A 121 1.98 7.20 -3.40
CA ILE A 121 1.61 5.88 -3.87
C ILE A 121 1.34 5.03 -2.63
N ALA A 122 0.20 4.33 -2.60
CA ALA A 122 -0.09 3.35 -1.56
C ALA A 122 -0.65 2.09 -2.21
N THR A 123 0.13 1.00 -2.21
CA THR A 123 -0.25 -0.25 -2.87
C THR A 123 -0.38 -1.41 -1.89
N GLY A 124 -1.54 -2.07 -1.87
CA GLY A 124 -1.78 -3.20 -0.95
C GLY A 124 -1.91 -2.82 0.53
N VAL A 125 -2.05 -1.52 0.83
CA VAL A 125 -2.06 -0.98 2.20
C VAL A 125 -3.45 -0.86 2.79
N PHE A 126 -4.39 -0.30 2.03
CA PHE A 126 -5.77 -0.14 2.46
C PHE A 126 -6.53 -1.45 2.22
N THR A 127 -6.48 -2.36 3.20
CA THR A 127 -7.17 -3.67 3.18
C THR A 127 -8.07 -3.81 4.42
N HIS A 128 -8.91 -4.86 4.48
CA HIS A 128 -10.05 -5.02 5.41
C HIS A 128 -9.71 -4.81 6.91
N CYS A 129 -8.44 -4.93 7.29
CA CYS A 129 -7.96 -4.79 8.67
C CYS A 129 -6.80 -3.80 8.82
N HIS A 130 -6.45 -3.05 7.77
CA HIS A 130 -5.28 -2.17 7.77
C HIS A 130 -5.70 -0.75 7.45
N VAL A 131 -5.31 0.15 8.37
CA VAL A 131 -5.17 1.58 8.08
C VAL A 131 -6.55 2.24 7.82
N GLY A 132 -7.28 2.50 8.91
CA GLY A 132 -8.61 3.14 8.87
C GLY A 132 -8.61 4.57 8.31
N PRO A 133 -9.76 5.27 8.27
CA PRO A 133 -9.91 6.57 7.60
C PRO A 133 -8.98 7.67 8.12
N LYS A 134 -8.49 7.54 9.35
CA LYS A 134 -7.48 8.44 9.92
C LYS A 134 -6.20 8.44 9.09
N ALA A 135 -5.72 7.27 8.68
CA ALA A 135 -4.49 7.19 7.91
C ALA A 135 -4.67 7.62 6.46
N PHE A 136 -5.86 7.45 5.88
CA PHE A 136 -6.17 8.07 4.60
C PHE A 136 -6.03 9.60 4.68
N SER A 137 -6.58 10.20 5.74
CA SER A 137 -6.48 11.66 5.97
C SER A 137 -5.03 12.09 6.17
N GLU A 138 -4.26 11.32 6.94
CA GLU A 138 -2.85 11.61 7.23
C GLU A 138 -1.94 11.46 6.00
N VAL A 139 -2.17 10.42 5.19
CA VAL A 139 -1.47 10.22 3.91
C VAL A 139 -1.75 11.38 2.96
N LEU A 140 -3.02 11.82 2.85
CA LEU A 140 -3.37 12.95 2.01
C LEU A 140 -2.87 14.29 2.56
N ARG A 141 -2.75 14.45 3.89
CA ARG A 141 -2.16 15.65 4.53
C ARG A 141 -0.72 15.88 4.06
N ALA A 142 0.05 14.81 3.88
CA ALA A 142 1.43 14.90 3.41
C ALA A 142 1.53 15.37 1.94
N VAL A 143 0.48 15.21 1.14
CA VAL A 143 0.47 15.60 -0.28
C VAL A 143 0.16 17.09 -0.42
N ARG A 144 0.99 17.81 -1.20
CA ARG A 144 0.77 19.25 -1.40
C ARG A 144 -0.53 19.54 -2.13
N SER A 145 -1.01 20.77 -1.99
CA SER A 145 -2.13 21.24 -2.82
C SER A 145 -1.79 21.12 -4.31
N GLY A 146 -2.66 20.43 -5.06
CA GLY A 146 -2.44 20.13 -6.49
C GLY A 146 -1.53 18.93 -6.77
N GLY A 147 -1.08 18.21 -5.72
CA GLY A 147 -0.41 16.92 -5.82
C GLY A 147 -1.39 15.77 -6.07
N TRP A 148 -0.84 14.56 -6.22
CA TRP A 148 -1.61 13.38 -6.62
C TRP A 148 -1.48 12.22 -5.63
N ALA A 149 -2.51 11.37 -5.60
CA ALA A 149 -2.53 10.15 -4.82
C ALA A 149 -2.95 8.97 -5.70
N ALA A 150 -2.08 7.96 -5.78
CA ALA A 150 -2.35 6.68 -6.43
C ALA A 150 -2.53 5.62 -5.34
N ILE A 151 -3.76 5.17 -5.13
CA ILE A 151 -4.11 4.22 -4.06
C ILE A 151 -4.77 3.00 -4.68
N THR A 152 -4.26 1.81 -4.39
CA THR A 152 -4.88 0.56 -4.85
C THR A 152 -5.72 -0.07 -3.75
N CYS A 153 -6.89 -0.57 -4.15
CA CYS A 153 -7.83 -1.28 -3.29
C CYS A 153 -8.15 -2.63 -3.95
N ARG A 154 -8.43 -3.67 -3.16
CA ARG A 154 -8.94 -4.94 -3.73
C ARG A 154 -10.35 -4.73 -4.30
N ASN A 155 -10.64 -5.38 -5.42
CA ASN A 155 -11.98 -5.32 -6.06
C ASN A 155 -13.11 -5.76 -5.13
N GLU A 156 -12.84 -6.65 -4.18
CA GLU A 156 -13.79 -7.11 -3.16
C GLU A 156 -14.39 -5.94 -2.33
N PHE A 157 -13.67 -4.82 -2.21
CA PHE A 157 -14.15 -3.62 -1.52
C PHE A 157 -14.96 -2.67 -2.40
N TRP A 158 -14.99 -2.91 -3.71
CA TRP A 158 -15.71 -2.11 -4.70
C TRP A 158 -16.89 -2.84 -5.35
N ALA A 159 -16.98 -4.16 -5.20
CA ALA A 159 -18.15 -4.91 -5.66
C ALA A 159 -19.40 -4.39 -4.94
N GLU A 160 -20.39 -3.92 -5.71
CA GLU A 160 -21.73 -3.73 -5.14
C GLU A 160 -22.18 -5.05 -4.53
N PRO A 161 -22.85 -5.04 -3.35
CA PRO A 161 -23.42 -6.27 -2.83
C PRO A 161 -24.32 -6.86 -3.91
N GLU A 162 -24.07 -8.11 -4.30
CA GLU A 162 -24.99 -8.79 -5.20
C GLU A 162 -26.40 -8.66 -4.61
N PRO A 163 -27.41 -8.25 -5.40
CA PRO A 163 -28.75 -8.14 -4.89
C PRO A 163 -29.12 -9.49 -4.30
N ALA A 164 -29.37 -9.50 -2.98
CA ALA A 164 -29.77 -10.70 -2.26
C ALA A 164 -30.87 -11.37 -3.08
N ALA A 165 -30.66 -12.63 -3.44
CA ALA A 165 -31.63 -13.41 -4.20
C ALA A 165 -32.97 -13.28 -3.46
N ALA A 166 -33.87 -12.45 -4.01
CA ALA A 166 -35.17 -12.24 -3.42
C ALA A 166 -35.86 -13.60 -3.40
N ASP A 167 -36.32 -14.01 -2.21
CA ASP A 167 -37.07 -15.23 -1.96
C ASP A 167 -38.11 -15.47 -3.08
N GLN A 168 -37.77 -16.35 -4.02
CA GLN A 168 -38.75 -16.96 -4.92
C GLN A 168 -39.44 -18.10 -4.17
N GLU A 169 -40.21 -17.77 -3.12
CA GLU A 169 -41.14 -18.73 -2.55
C GLU A 169 -42.39 -18.04 -1.95
N ALA A 170 -43.14 -17.34 -2.80
CA ALA A 170 -44.51 -16.94 -2.49
C ALA A 170 -45.38 -16.69 -3.74
N ALA A 171 -45.45 -17.66 -4.67
CA ALA A 171 -46.53 -17.70 -5.67
C ALA A 171 -46.65 -19.07 -6.36
N GLY A 172 -46.88 -20.13 -5.59
CA GLY A 172 -47.43 -21.39 -6.10
C GLY A 172 -48.92 -21.47 -5.76
N ARG A 173 -49.78 -21.03 -6.69
CA ARG A 173 -51.20 -21.43 -6.74
C ARG A 173 -51.31 -22.75 -7.49
#